data_AF-A0A383CT57-F1
#
_entry.id   AF-A0A383CT57-F1
#
_cell.length_a   1.000
_cell.length_b   1.000
_cell.length_c   1.000
_cell.angle_alpha   90.00
_cell.angle_beta   90.00
_cell.angle_gamma   90.00
#
_symmetry.space_group_name_H-M   'P 1'
#
loop_
_entity.id
_entity.type
_entity.pdbx_description
1 polymer ?
#
loop_
_entity_poly.entity_id
_entity_poly.type
_entity_poly.pdbx_seq_one_letter_code
_entity_poly.pdbx_strand_id
1 'polypeptide(L)'
;MNVVLALPTGTIRLMDAAGTEQLSFGVNSTIYIKVVDVDDHFTATAIDLVTVSISSQTETTPETVTLTETGINNGVFTGSISVQESASAVNGDLILQVNTHDK
;
A
#
# COMPACT_ATOMS: atom_id res chain seq x y z
N MET A 1 -3.41 -5.05 10.94
CA MET A 1 -2.51 -4.63 9.82
C MET A 1 -2.02 -3.22 10.06
N ASN A 2 -0.73 -2.94 9.82
CA ASN A 2 -0.16 -1.61 9.96
C ASN A 2 0.32 -1.12 8.60
N VAL A 3 -0.03 0.11 8.24
CA VAL A 3 0.44 0.78 7.03
C VAL A 3 1.09 2.08 7.45
N VAL A 4 2.33 2.31 7.03
CA VAL A 4 3.11 3.50 7.38
C VAL A 4 3.56 4.19 6.10
N LEU A 5 3.43 5.52 6.09
CA LEU A 5 3.92 6.39 5.02
C LEU A 5 5.13 7.17 5.51
N ALA A 6 6.04 7.48 4.59
CA ALA A 6 7.17 8.38 4.82
C ALA A 6 6.98 9.74 4.09
N LEU A 7 5.75 10.30 4.09
CA LEU A 7 5.45 11.61 3.50
C LEU A 7 4.94 12.60 4.57
N PRO A 8 5.37 13.87 4.53
CA PRO A 8 5.10 14.86 5.57
C PRO A 8 3.63 15.31 5.63
N THR A 9 2.88 15.24 4.52
CA THR A 9 1.42 15.41 4.48
C THR A 9 0.79 14.40 3.51
N GLY A 10 -0.54 14.20 3.55
CA GLY A 10 -1.24 13.27 2.66
C GLY A 10 -2.14 12.24 3.35
N THR A 11 -2.96 11.55 2.57
CA THR A 11 -3.90 10.51 3.05
C THR A 11 -3.66 9.18 2.34
N ILE A 12 -3.73 8.09 3.08
CA ILE A 12 -3.75 6.73 2.54
C ILE A 12 -5.18 6.21 2.56
N ARG A 13 -5.59 5.59 1.46
CA ARG A 13 -6.80 4.77 1.37
C ARG A 13 -6.42 3.38 0.87
N LEU A 14 -7.00 2.37 1.50
CA LEU A 14 -6.93 0.99 1.07
C LEU A 14 -8.26 0.63 0.42
N MET A 15 -8.22 0.01 -0.75
CA MET A 15 -9.40 -0.27 -1.55
C MET A 15 -9.42 -1.71 -2.02
N ASP A 16 -10.62 -2.22 -2.30
CA ASP A 16 -10.82 -3.44 -3.05
C ASP A 16 -10.62 -3.24 -4.57
N ALA A 17 -10.77 -4.32 -5.34
CA ALA A 17 -10.66 -4.29 -6.80
C ALA A 17 -11.73 -3.42 -7.49
N ALA A 18 -12.82 -3.07 -6.81
CA ALA A 18 -13.84 -2.16 -7.32
C ALA A 18 -13.53 -0.69 -6.99
N GLY A 19 -12.44 -0.40 -6.29
CA GLY A 19 -12.06 0.94 -5.85
C GLY A 19 -12.84 1.42 -4.62
N THR A 20 -13.53 0.51 -3.91
CA THR A 20 -14.24 0.83 -2.67
C THR A 20 -13.27 0.78 -1.51
N GLU A 21 -13.26 1.82 -0.68
CA GLU A 21 -12.40 1.86 0.50
C GLU A 21 -12.80 0.77 1.52
N GLN A 22 -11.81 0.00 1.98
CA GLN A 22 -11.98 -1.07 2.95
C GLN A 22 -10.83 -1.06 3.96
N LEU A 23 -11.12 -1.43 5.20
CA LEU A 23 -10.10 -1.63 6.24
C LEU A 23 -9.93 -3.10 6.62
N SER A 24 -10.69 -3.99 5.96
CA SER A 24 -10.67 -5.43 6.20
C SER A 24 -10.57 -6.13 4.87
N PHE A 25 -9.56 -6.98 4.74
CA PHE A 25 -9.24 -7.70 3.52
C PHE A 25 -9.19 -9.19 3.84
N GLY A 26 -9.80 -10.01 2.99
CA GLY A 26 -9.72 -11.46 3.12
C GLY A 26 -8.32 -11.98 2.81
N VAL A 27 -8.03 -13.20 3.26
CA VAL A 27 -6.87 -13.95 2.77
C VAL A 27 -6.97 -14.15 1.26
N ASN A 28 -5.84 -14.21 0.56
CA ASN A 28 -5.77 -14.37 -0.90
C ASN A 28 -6.46 -13.24 -1.68
N SER A 29 -6.57 -12.05 -1.09
CA SER A 29 -7.08 -10.85 -1.75
C SER A 29 -5.95 -9.94 -2.24
N THR A 30 -6.30 -8.88 -2.93
CA THR A 30 -5.36 -7.81 -3.32
C THR A 30 -5.80 -6.52 -2.67
N ILE A 31 -4.86 -5.86 -1.98
CA ILE A 31 -5.06 -4.53 -1.42
C ILE A 31 -4.61 -3.51 -2.46
N TYR A 32 -5.53 -2.65 -2.89
CA TYR A 32 -5.20 -1.50 -3.72
C TYR A 32 -4.93 -0.30 -2.83
N ILE A 33 -3.77 0.32 -2.99
CA ILE A 33 -3.31 1.43 -2.17
C ILE A 33 -3.43 2.70 -3.00
N LYS A 34 -4.08 3.72 -2.45
CA LYS A 34 -4.08 5.08 -2.99
C LYS A 34 -3.52 6.04 -1.97
N VAL A 35 -2.53 6.81 -2.40
CA VAL A 35 -2.03 7.97 -1.67
C VAL A 35 -2.54 9.20 -2.40
N VAL A 36 -3.12 10.13 -1.64
CA VAL A 36 -3.41 11.48 -2.11
C VAL A 36 -2.55 12.42 -1.28
N ASP A 37 -1.56 13.00 -1.93
CA ASP A 37 -0.64 13.99 -1.39
C ASP A 37 -0.53 15.10 -2.45
N VAL A 38 -1.30 16.17 -2.25
CA VAL A 38 -1.42 17.27 -3.22
C VAL A 38 -0.48 18.42 -2.91
N ASP A 39 0.47 18.23 -1.99
CA ASP A 39 1.48 19.25 -1.74
C ASP A 39 2.57 19.25 -2.83
N ASP A 40 3.15 20.43 -3.06
CA ASP A 40 3.88 20.82 -4.27
C ASP A 40 5.32 20.24 -4.34
N HIS A 41 5.60 19.13 -3.63
CA HIS A 41 6.92 18.48 -3.62
C HIS A 41 7.16 17.49 -4.78
N PHE A 42 6.23 17.42 -5.73
CA PHE A 42 6.33 16.53 -6.89
C PHE A 42 6.78 17.27 -8.16
N THR A 43 7.28 16.51 -9.12
CA THR A 43 7.81 17.04 -10.37
C THR A 43 6.67 17.50 -11.30
N ALA A 44 6.73 18.75 -11.74
CA ALA A 44 5.70 19.32 -12.61
C ALA A 44 5.62 18.70 -14.02
N THR A 45 6.57 17.83 -14.40
CA THR A 45 6.76 17.37 -15.79
C THR A 45 6.90 15.86 -15.96
N ALA A 46 6.91 15.09 -14.88
CA ALA A 46 7.06 13.65 -14.93
C ALA A 46 6.05 12.95 -14.02
N ILE A 47 5.94 11.64 -14.20
CA ILE A 47 5.22 10.77 -13.27
C ILE A 47 6.17 10.46 -12.12
N ASP A 48 5.75 10.79 -10.91
CA ASP A 48 6.53 10.52 -9.71
C ASP A 48 6.23 9.15 -9.09
N LEU A 49 7.16 8.72 -8.23
CA LEU A 49 7.06 7.50 -7.45
C LEU A 49 7.11 7.82 -5.96
N VAL A 50 6.26 7.14 -5.20
CA VAL A 50 6.31 7.15 -3.73
C VAL A 50 6.32 5.71 -3.22
N THR A 51 6.84 5.50 -2.01
CA THR A 51 6.85 4.18 -1.38
C THR A 51 5.97 4.14 -0.14
N VAL A 52 5.27 3.03 0.04
CA VAL A 52 4.47 2.71 1.23
C VAL A 52 5.02 1.45 1.86
N SER A 53 5.18 1.46 3.18
CA SER A 53 5.51 0.27 3.95
C SER A 53 4.25 -0.33 4.55
N ILE A 54 4.04 -1.63 4.36
CA ILE A 54 2.89 -2.38 4.86
C ILE A 54 3.37 -3.61 5.63
N SER A 55 2.79 -3.85 6.80
CA SER A 55 3.09 -5.00 7.64
C SER A 55 1.84 -5.59 8.27
N SER A 56 1.92 -6.86 8.66
CA SER A 56 0.87 -7.59 9.36
C SER A 56 1.33 -8.03 10.74
N GLN A 57 0.50 -8.80 11.46
CA GLN A 57 0.95 -9.41 12.71
C GLN A 57 1.88 -10.61 12.44
N THR A 58 1.66 -11.31 11.33
CA THR A 58 2.48 -12.43 10.87
C THR A 58 3.80 -11.97 10.24
N GLU A 59 3.76 -10.87 9.50
CA GLU A 59 4.87 -10.27 8.78
C GLU A 59 5.18 -8.89 9.35
N THR A 60 6.04 -8.88 10.36
CA THR A 60 6.41 -7.66 11.08
C THR A 60 7.50 -6.85 10.38
N THR A 61 8.26 -7.49 9.48
CA THR A 61 9.17 -6.78 8.58
C THR A 61 8.33 -6.23 7.42
N PRO A 62 8.27 -4.92 7.18
CA PRO A 62 7.36 -4.38 6.19
C PRO A 62 7.73 -4.75 4.75
N GLU A 63 6.71 -5.04 3.95
CA GLU A 63 6.78 -5.00 2.50
C GLU A 63 6.81 -3.54 2.02
N THR A 64 7.63 -3.26 1.00
CA THR A 64 7.76 -1.91 0.42
C THR A 64 7.09 -1.86 -0.95
N VAL A 65 5.91 -1.24 -1.00
CA VAL A 65 5.13 -1.08 -2.23
C VAL A 65 5.50 0.24 -2.89
N THR A 66 5.91 0.20 -4.15
CA THR A 66 6.09 1.41 -4.97
C THR A 66 4.75 1.79 -5.58
N LEU A 67 4.29 3.02 -5.33
CA LEU A 67 3.12 3.61 -5.94
C LEU A 67 3.55 4.56 -7.06
N THR A 68 2.77 4.56 -8.13
CA THR A 68 3.00 5.40 -9.31
C THR A 68 1.96 6.52 -9.36
N GLU A 69 2.40 7.75 -9.65
CA GLU A 69 1.49 8.86 -9.87
C GLU A 69 0.57 8.56 -11.06
N THR A 70 -0.71 8.86 -10.93
CA THR A 70 -1.73 8.55 -11.94
C THR A 70 -1.79 9.55 -13.08
N GLY A 71 -1.10 10.67 -12.93
CA GLY A 71 -0.96 11.73 -13.92
C GLY A 71 0.04 12.76 -13.40
N ILE A 72 0.73 13.43 -14.33
CA ILE A 72 1.81 14.36 -14.00
C ILE A 72 1.32 15.41 -13.00
N ASN A 73 2.00 15.52 -11.86
CA ASN A 73 1.80 16.55 -10.86
C ASN A 73 0.34 16.67 -10.37
N ASN A 74 -0.32 15.53 -10.17
CA ASN A 74 -1.67 15.46 -9.64
C ASN A 74 -1.71 15.01 -8.18
N GLY A 75 -0.59 14.54 -7.63
CA GLY A 75 -0.48 14.15 -6.23
C GLY A 75 -1.27 12.88 -5.88
N VAL A 76 -1.69 12.10 -6.88
CA VAL A 76 -2.48 10.88 -6.70
C VAL A 76 -1.68 9.69 -7.15
N PHE A 77 -1.27 8.87 -6.20
CA PHE A 77 -0.43 7.69 -6.44
C PHE A 77 -1.21 6.41 -6.18
N THR A 78 -0.97 5.39 -7.01
CA THR A 78 -1.62 4.08 -6.87
C THR A 78 -0.63 2.94 -7.01
N GLY A 79 -0.93 1.83 -6.34
CA GLY A 79 -0.21 0.57 -6.40
C GLY A 79 -0.98 -0.51 -5.65
N SER A 80 -0.43 -1.71 -5.58
CA SER A 80 -1.13 -2.83 -4.96
C SER A 80 -0.18 -3.86 -4.36
N ILE A 81 -0.69 -4.64 -3.43
CA ILE A 81 0.00 -5.79 -2.84
C ILE A 81 -0.98 -6.95 -2.68
N SER A 82 -0.51 -8.17 -2.97
CA SER A 82 -1.28 -9.39 -2.75
C SER A 82 -1.17 -9.81 -1.29
N VAL A 83 -2.26 -10.33 -0.74
CA VAL A 83 -2.32 -10.91 0.60
C VAL A 83 -2.31 -12.42 0.45
N GLN A 84 -1.44 -13.11 1.18
CA GLN A 84 -1.38 -14.56 1.18
C GLN A 84 -1.52 -15.11 2.59
N GLU A 85 -2.33 -16.15 2.74
CA GLU A 85 -2.35 -16.88 4.02
C GLU A 85 -1.04 -17.68 4.18
N SER A 86 -0.34 -17.46 5.29
CA SER A 86 0.84 -18.24 5.66
C SER A 86 1.05 -18.23 7.16
N ALA A 87 1.62 -19.33 7.69
CA ALA A 87 2.06 -19.39 9.08
C ALA A 87 3.40 -18.67 9.31
N SER A 88 4.08 -18.25 8.24
CA SER A 88 5.39 -17.58 8.31
C SER A 88 5.53 -16.55 7.18
N ALA A 89 6.18 -15.43 7.52
CA ALA A 89 6.49 -14.37 6.58
C ALA A 89 7.67 -14.71 5.65
N VAL A 90 7.66 -14.12 4.46
CA VAL A 90 8.70 -14.18 3.45
C VAL A 90 9.06 -12.75 3.08
N ASN A 91 9.84 -12.10 3.95
CA ASN A 91 10.13 -10.68 3.80
C ASN A 91 10.78 -10.35 2.44
N GLY A 92 10.31 -9.27 1.82
CA GLY A 92 10.82 -8.70 0.58
C GLY A 92 10.32 -9.41 -0.68
N ASP A 93 9.27 -10.23 -0.60
CA ASP A 93 8.70 -10.93 -1.76
C ASP A 93 7.53 -10.18 -2.42
N LEU A 94 7.15 -9.00 -1.90
CA LEU A 94 6.01 -8.19 -2.34
C LEU A 94 4.66 -8.91 -2.20
N ILE A 95 4.55 -9.85 -1.28
CA ILE A 95 3.31 -10.48 -0.87
C ILE A 95 3.18 -10.26 0.64
N LEU A 96 2.06 -9.69 1.08
CA LEU A 96 1.81 -9.55 2.51
C LEU A 96 1.33 -10.88 3.08
N GLN A 97 2.13 -11.54 3.90
CA GLN A 97 1.68 -12.75 4.59
C GLN A 97 0.86 -12.41 5.83
N VAL A 98 -0.26 -13.13 5.98
CA VAL A 98 -1.16 -13.03 7.13
C VAL A 98 -1.53 -14.42 7.61
N ASN A 99 -1.86 -14.57 8.88
CA ASN A 99 -2.53 -15.77 9.40
C ASN A 99 -4.00 -15.46 9.70
N THR A 100 -4.87 -16.47 9.65
CA THR A 100 -6.32 -16.36 9.91
C THR A 100 -6.70 -15.81 11.29
N HIS A 101 -5.75 -15.73 12.22
CA HIS A 101 -5.89 -15.17 13.57
C HIS A 101 -5.36 -13.73 13.68
N ASP A 102 -4.78 -13.16 12.61
CA ASP A 102 -4.35 -11.77 12.59
C ASP A 102 -5.58 -10.86 12.71
N LYS A 103 -5.49 -9.85 13.59
CA LYS A 103 -6.55 -8.86 13.83
C LYS A 103 -6.17 -7.45 13.37
#